data_AF-A0A4V1EDV1-F1
#
_entry.id   AF-A0A4V1EDV1-F1
#
_cell.length_a   1.000
_cell.length_b   1.000
_cell.length_c   1.000
_cell.angle_alpha   90.00
_cell.angle_beta   90.00
_cell.angle_gamma   90.00
#
_symmetry.space_group_name_H-M   'P 1'
#
loop_
_entity.id
_entity.type
_entity.pdbx_description
1 polymer ?
#
loop_
_entity_poly.entity_id
_entity_poly.type
_entity_poly.pdbx_seq_one_letter_code
_entity_poly.pdbx_strand_id
1 'polypeptide(L)'
;MKKSAVVFAGYFPTPFSVQVGKEFIDYFSAHFSDCHFYVGLNQAECNEQFVTLLAQSGLSYELRIAPAELTLNSDASAYQAALAQLRDSCRTDFDYVYLFHSKGATNVESKKLRDHFLPRFANRSHVEAVLDMDRIGSYSLFLSKSKLRFEDQLSGYFPFERPYFFTYLYFHTIYAFRAQPVLDFVYGCKAEFFRTNLKDRYFFERDFPHAIWRQGYAPFGDFIVNWNDGFPAGEVDLNSDIAVYLGRPLDFRIR
;
A
#
# COMPACT_ATOMS: atom_id res chain seq x y z
N MET A 1 -21.49 -5.49 8.46
CA MET A 1 -20.50 -4.56 7.87
C MET A 1 -19.36 -5.41 7.36
N LYS A 2 -18.81 -5.11 6.18
CA LYS A 2 -17.65 -5.84 5.65
C LYS A 2 -16.45 -5.57 6.55
N LYS A 3 -15.65 -6.59 6.80
CA LYS A 3 -14.50 -6.51 7.72
C LYS A 3 -13.29 -6.06 6.94
N SER A 4 -12.67 -4.97 7.36
CA SER A 4 -11.50 -4.42 6.70
C SER A 4 -10.32 -4.36 7.66
N ALA A 5 -9.13 -4.66 7.15
CA ALA A 5 -7.87 -4.40 7.83
C ALA A 5 -7.21 -3.14 7.25
N VAL A 6 -6.44 -2.45 8.09
CA VAL A 6 -5.52 -1.40 7.65
C VAL A 6 -4.10 -1.85 7.93
N VAL A 7 -3.25 -1.87 6.91
CA VAL A 7 -1.81 -2.06 7.02
C VAL A 7 -1.17 -0.68 6.88
N PHE A 8 -0.61 -0.15 7.96
CA PHE A 8 -0.03 1.18 8.00
C PHE A 8 1.49 1.11 8.19
N ALA A 9 2.24 1.74 7.28
CA ALA A 9 3.70 1.83 7.34
C ALA A 9 4.16 3.25 7.71
N GLY A 10 4.80 3.37 8.87
CA GLY A 10 5.29 4.64 9.39
C GLY A 10 6.81 4.76 9.37
N TYR A 11 7.30 5.96 9.03
CA TYR A 11 8.68 6.38 9.33
C TYR A 11 8.65 7.79 9.89
N PHE A 12 9.08 7.94 11.15
CA PHE A 12 8.96 9.18 11.90
C PHE A 12 10.30 9.68 12.47
N PRO A 13 11.25 10.12 11.61
CA PRO A 13 12.57 10.55 12.05
C PRO A 13 12.59 11.92 12.74
N THR A 14 11.51 12.71 12.64
CA THR A 14 11.46 14.08 13.18
C THR A 14 10.12 14.39 13.87
N PRO A 15 10.05 15.40 14.76
CA PRO A 15 8.78 15.84 15.34
C PRO A 15 7.73 16.26 14.28
N PHE A 16 8.16 16.85 13.16
CA PHE A 16 7.27 17.17 12.06
C PHE A 16 6.63 15.91 11.45
N SER A 17 7.43 14.85 11.23
CA SER A 17 6.88 13.60 10.72
C SER A 17 5.90 12.94 11.71
N VAL A 18 6.10 13.11 13.03
CA VAL A 18 5.12 12.66 14.05
C VAL A 18 3.80 13.43 13.92
N GLN A 19 3.85 14.73 13.64
CA GLN A 19 2.64 15.52 13.39
C GLN A 19 1.86 14.98 12.18
N VAL A 20 2.55 14.59 11.11
CA VAL A 20 1.91 13.90 9.98
C VAL A 20 1.32 12.56 10.42
N GLY A 21 2.02 11.80 11.26
CA GLY A 21 1.48 10.58 11.87
C GLY A 21 0.19 10.83 12.65
N LYS A 22 0.10 11.95 13.39
CA LYS A 22 -1.13 12.37 14.07
C LYS A 22 -2.26 12.64 13.09
N GLU A 23 -2.00 13.31 11.96
CA GLU A 23 -3.02 13.53 10.92
C GLU A 23 -3.59 12.21 10.40
N PHE A 24 -2.75 11.19 10.21
CA PHE A 24 -3.21 9.85 9.84
C PHE A 24 -4.05 9.19 10.94
N ILE A 25 -3.64 9.30 12.21
CA ILE A 25 -4.44 8.77 13.34
C ILE A 25 -5.81 9.45 13.41
N ASP A 26 -5.87 10.77 13.26
CA ASP A 26 -7.13 11.52 13.26
C ASP A 26 -8.03 11.06 12.10
N TYR A 27 -7.45 10.90 10.90
CA TYR A 27 -8.14 10.39 9.72
C TYR A 27 -8.66 8.95 9.92
N PHE A 28 -7.84 8.06 10.46
CA PHE A 28 -8.21 6.67 10.74
C PHE A 28 -9.33 6.58 11.78
N SER A 29 -9.27 7.40 12.82
CA SER A 29 -10.32 7.47 13.84
C SER A 29 -11.66 7.92 13.25
N ALA A 30 -11.63 8.85 12.30
CA ALA A 30 -12.83 9.36 11.65
C ALA A 30 -13.44 8.39 10.62
N HIS A 31 -12.63 7.60 9.91
CA HIS A 31 -13.08 6.88 8.72
C HIS A 31 -12.87 5.36 8.74
N PHE A 32 -12.01 4.85 9.63
CA PHE A 32 -11.57 3.45 9.72
C PHE A 32 -11.61 2.92 11.16
N SER A 33 -12.36 3.53 12.08
CA SER A 33 -12.38 3.15 13.50
C SER A 33 -12.95 1.75 13.78
N ASP A 34 -13.68 1.18 12.83
CA ASP A 34 -14.18 -0.20 12.83
C ASP A 34 -13.17 -1.23 12.27
N CYS A 35 -12.04 -0.79 11.73
CA CYS A 35 -11.00 -1.66 11.19
C CYS A 35 -10.02 -2.14 12.26
N HIS A 36 -9.38 -3.27 12.00
CA HIS A 36 -8.18 -3.69 12.75
C HIS A 36 -6.92 -3.19 12.03
N PHE A 37 -5.97 -2.64 12.79
CA PHE A 37 -4.76 -2.04 12.24
C PHE A 37 -3.54 -2.92 12.49
N TYR A 38 -2.76 -3.16 11.44
CA TYR A 38 -1.42 -3.70 11.50
C TYR A 38 -0.45 -2.58 11.19
N VAL A 39 0.20 -2.06 12.23
CA VAL A 39 1.10 -0.92 12.15
C VAL A 39 2.54 -1.40 12.15
N GLY A 40 3.27 -1.04 11.11
CA GLY A 40 4.70 -1.26 11.01
C GLY A 40 5.43 0.07 11.07
N LEU A 41 6.52 0.16 11.83
CA LEU A 41 7.36 1.34 11.90
C LEU A 41 8.80 1.01 11.52
N ASN A 42 9.45 1.89 10.78
CA ASN A 42 10.91 1.87 10.70
C ASN A 42 11.54 2.27 12.03
N GLN A 43 12.80 1.90 12.26
CA GLN A 43 13.59 2.46 13.35
C GLN A 43 13.73 3.98 13.15
N ALA A 44 13.29 4.77 14.12
CA ALA A 44 13.35 6.23 14.06
C ALA A 44 13.33 6.82 15.47
N GLU A 45 14.00 7.96 15.65
CA GLU A 45 14.17 8.63 16.94
C GLU A 45 12.83 9.03 17.58
N CYS A 46 11.85 9.44 16.79
CA CYS A 46 10.57 9.93 17.31
C CYS A 46 9.48 8.85 17.40
N ASN A 47 9.82 7.56 17.27
CA ASN A 47 8.85 6.47 17.35
C ASN A 47 8.06 6.48 18.67
N GLU A 48 8.71 6.75 19.81
CA GLU A 48 8.03 6.77 21.12
C GLU A 48 6.89 7.80 21.17
N GLN A 49 7.07 8.97 20.55
CA GLN A 49 6.05 10.01 20.48
C GLN A 49 4.85 9.55 19.64
N PHE A 50 5.10 8.94 18.47
CA PHE A 50 4.04 8.39 17.64
C PHE A 50 3.31 7.24 18.32
N VAL A 51 4.03 6.32 18.97
CA VAL A 51 3.44 5.18 19.70
C VAL A 51 2.54 5.67 20.84
N THR A 52 2.93 6.73 21.54
CA THR A 52 2.09 7.36 22.56
C THR A 52 0.79 7.90 21.97
N LEU A 53 0.84 8.58 20.82
CA LEU A 53 -0.35 9.07 20.12
C LEU A 53 -1.24 7.91 19.66
N LEU A 54 -0.66 6.84 19.12
CA LEU A 54 -1.39 5.66 18.66
C LEU A 54 -2.11 4.97 19.83
N ALA A 55 -1.44 4.81 20.99
CA ALA A 55 -2.04 4.23 22.19
C ALA A 55 -3.23 5.05 22.72
N GLN A 56 -3.23 6.37 22.51
CA GLN A 56 -4.30 7.28 22.93
C GLN A 56 -5.46 7.36 21.91
N SER A 57 -5.30 6.79 20.71
CA SER A 57 -6.29 6.93 19.63
C SER A 57 -7.58 6.15 19.84
N GLY A 58 -7.56 5.08 20.64
CA GLY A 58 -8.67 4.15 20.78
C GLY A 58 -8.85 3.19 19.59
N LEU A 59 -7.98 3.24 18.58
CA LEU A 59 -7.99 2.28 17.46
C LEU A 59 -7.58 0.88 17.95
N SER A 60 -8.13 -0.17 17.33
CA SER A 60 -7.67 -1.54 17.55
C SER A 60 -6.46 -1.82 16.68
N TYR A 61 -5.29 -2.06 17.28
CA TYR A 61 -4.05 -2.22 16.52
C TYR A 61 -3.08 -3.25 17.09
N GLU A 62 -2.24 -3.76 16.20
CA GLU A 62 -1.00 -4.47 16.50
C GLU A 62 0.16 -3.67 15.92
N LEU A 63 1.24 -3.50 16.68
CA LEU A 63 2.40 -2.70 16.30
C LEU A 63 3.64 -3.57 16.18
N ARG A 64 4.46 -3.35 15.14
CA ARG A 64 5.82 -3.90 15.04
C ARG A 64 6.79 -2.84 14.54
N ILE A 65 7.93 -2.72 15.21
CA ILE A 65 9.05 -1.93 14.70
C ILE A 65 9.93 -2.88 13.89
N ALA A 66 10.28 -2.48 12.66
CA ALA A 66 11.16 -3.23 11.79
C ALA A 66 12.55 -3.39 12.46
N PRO A 67 13.17 -4.58 12.38
CA PRO A 67 14.55 -4.75 12.79
C PRO A 67 15.51 -3.81 12.04
N ALA A 68 16.59 -3.39 12.69
CA ALA A 68 17.53 -2.42 12.13
C ALA A 68 18.17 -2.94 10.82
N GLU A 69 18.45 -4.24 10.74
CA GLU A 69 19.02 -4.92 9.57
C GLU A 69 18.09 -4.94 8.35
N LEU A 70 16.77 -4.84 8.57
CA LEU A 70 15.79 -4.75 7.49
C LEU A 70 15.51 -3.31 7.09
N THR A 71 15.93 -2.33 7.90
CA THR A 71 15.55 -0.93 7.74
C THR A 71 16.18 -0.34 6.48
N LEU A 72 15.32 0.22 5.63
CA LEU A 72 15.68 1.05 4.49
C LEU A 72 15.36 2.51 4.83
N ASN A 73 15.98 3.45 4.12
CA ASN A 73 15.48 4.83 4.10
C ASN A 73 14.20 4.91 3.25
N SER A 74 13.23 4.03 3.51
CA SER A 74 11.88 3.94 2.95
C SER A 74 10.94 3.15 3.85
N ASP A 75 9.65 3.34 3.66
CA ASP A 75 8.56 2.64 4.33
C ASP A 75 8.41 1.16 3.95
N ALA A 76 9.26 0.65 3.06
CA ALA A 76 9.21 -0.76 2.65
C ALA A 76 9.44 -1.71 3.84
N SER A 77 10.40 -1.41 4.72
CA SER A 77 10.68 -2.22 5.90
C SER A 77 9.56 -2.15 6.94
N ALA A 78 8.94 -0.97 7.07
CA ALA A 78 7.75 -0.77 7.88
C ALA A 78 6.57 -1.61 7.35
N TYR A 79 6.33 -1.62 6.04
CA TYR A 79 5.33 -2.51 5.45
C TYR A 79 5.63 -3.99 5.69
N GLN A 80 6.88 -4.44 5.51
CA GLN A 80 7.28 -5.81 5.82
C GLN A 80 6.95 -6.16 7.29
N ALA A 81 7.22 -5.24 8.23
CA ALA A 81 6.91 -5.43 9.64
C ALA A 81 5.39 -5.50 9.91
N ALA A 82 4.61 -4.64 9.27
CA ALA A 82 3.15 -4.63 9.37
C ALA A 82 2.53 -5.94 8.81
N LEU A 83 2.96 -6.36 7.63
CA LEU A 83 2.51 -7.62 7.01
C LEU A 83 2.96 -8.84 7.81
N ALA A 84 4.11 -8.77 8.48
CA ALA A 84 4.53 -9.83 9.39
C ALA A 84 3.59 -9.95 10.60
N GLN A 85 3.08 -8.84 11.14
CA GLN A 85 2.02 -8.90 12.17
C GLN A 85 0.73 -9.49 11.63
N LEU A 86 0.29 -9.09 10.44
CA LEU A 86 -0.88 -9.70 9.79
C LEU A 86 -0.72 -11.22 9.70
N ARG A 87 0.43 -11.70 9.21
CA ARG A 87 0.74 -13.13 9.16
C ARG A 87 0.67 -13.76 10.55
N ASP A 88 1.36 -13.20 11.53
CA ASP A 88 1.50 -13.82 12.85
C ASP A 88 0.19 -13.79 13.66
N SER A 89 -0.74 -12.89 13.33
CA SER A 89 -2.09 -12.83 13.93
C SER A 89 -3.02 -13.98 13.51
N CYS A 90 -2.67 -14.71 12.43
CA CYS A 90 -3.49 -15.78 11.83
C CYS A 90 -4.93 -15.36 11.45
N ARG A 91 -5.20 -14.06 11.33
CA ARG A 91 -6.52 -13.56 10.95
C ARG A 91 -6.75 -13.63 9.45
N THR A 92 -7.84 -14.28 9.08
CA THR A 92 -8.27 -14.48 7.69
C THR A 92 -9.68 -13.97 7.42
N ASP A 93 -10.29 -13.31 8.42
CA ASP A 93 -11.70 -12.91 8.41
C ASP A 93 -11.96 -11.53 7.77
N PHE A 94 -11.02 -11.02 6.99
CA PHE A 94 -11.14 -9.72 6.31
C PHE A 94 -11.70 -9.90 4.90
N ASP A 95 -12.55 -8.97 4.47
CA ASP A 95 -13.00 -8.79 3.09
C ASP A 95 -12.01 -7.93 2.30
N TYR A 96 -11.44 -6.90 2.94
CA TYR A 96 -10.51 -5.96 2.31
C TYR A 96 -9.30 -5.63 3.18
N VAL A 97 -8.21 -5.24 2.52
CA VAL A 97 -7.01 -4.72 3.16
C VAL A 97 -6.65 -3.38 2.53
N TYR A 98 -6.58 -2.34 3.34
CA TYR A 98 -6.13 -1.02 2.93
C TYR A 98 -4.67 -0.82 3.32
N LEU A 99 -3.86 -0.30 2.41
CA LEU A 99 -2.47 0.05 2.65
C LEU A 99 -2.30 1.56 2.64
N PHE A 100 -1.61 2.07 3.67
CA PHE A 100 -1.28 3.48 3.82
C PHE A 100 0.16 3.61 4.31
N HIS A 101 0.86 4.66 3.90
CA HIS A 101 2.19 4.97 4.41
C HIS A 101 2.37 6.45 4.74
N SER A 102 3.25 6.75 5.71
CA SER A 102 3.51 8.14 6.13
C SER A 102 4.59 8.84 5.28
N LYS A 103 5.50 8.10 4.64
CA LYS A 103 6.73 8.67 4.06
C LYS A 103 6.50 9.58 2.85
N GLY A 104 5.60 9.18 1.95
CA GLY A 104 5.17 10.04 0.83
C GLY A 104 4.40 11.29 1.29
N ALA A 105 4.18 11.43 2.60
CA ALA A 105 3.47 12.48 3.28
C ALA A 105 4.33 13.31 4.26
N THR A 106 5.62 12.99 4.46
CA THR A 106 6.45 13.67 5.47
C THR A 106 7.07 15.00 5.03
N ASN A 107 6.75 15.53 3.84
CA ASN A 107 7.18 16.88 3.42
C ASN A 107 5.97 17.81 3.20
N VAL A 108 6.22 19.13 3.12
CA VAL A 108 5.16 20.15 3.03
C VAL A 108 4.40 20.06 1.70
N GLU A 109 5.09 19.77 0.59
CA GLU A 109 4.48 19.59 -0.73
C GLU A 109 3.54 18.37 -0.75
N SER A 110 3.86 17.35 0.05
CA SER A 110 3.02 16.19 0.25
C SER A 110 1.74 16.44 1.04
N LYS A 111 1.56 17.61 1.68
CA LYS A 111 0.28 17.93 2.32
C LYS A 111 -0.83 18.03 1.28
N LYS A 112 -0.55 18.66 0.12
CA LYS A 112 -1.51 18.74 -0.99
C LYS A 112 -1.91 17.35 -1.48
N LEU A 113 -0.94 16.42 -1.54
CA LEU A 113 -1.20 15.03 -1.89
C LEU A 113 -2.09 14.36 -0.83
N ARG A 114 -1.82 14.51 0.47
CA ARG A 114 -2.71 13.97 1.51
C ARG A 114 -4.13 14.52 1.43
N ASP A 115 -4.25 15.85 1.33
CA ASP A 115 -5.53 16.55 1.20
C ASP A 115 -6.29 16.11 -0.05
N HIS A 116 -5.57 15.67 -1.09
CA HIS A 116 -6.17 15.14 -2.30
C HIS A 116 -6.54 13.65 -2.19
N PHE A 117 -5.67 12.79 -1.67
CA PHE A 117 -5.85 11.32 -1.69
C PHE A 117 -6.74 10.82 -0.56
N LEU A 118 -6.49 11.25 0.69
CA LEU A 118 -7.16 10.70 1.87
C LEU A 118 -8.70 10.83 1.79
N PRO A 119 -9.29 11.96 1.37
CA PRO A 119 -10.75 12.06 1.29
C PRO A 119 -11.40 11.07 0.31
N ARG A 120 -10.67 10.52 -0.68
CA ARG A 120 -11.23 9.55 -1.64
C ARG A 120 -11.29 8.16 -1.03
N PHE A 121 -10.31 7.81 -0.21
CA PHE A 121 -10.32 6.58 0.58
C PHE A 121 -11.25 6.64 1.79
N ALA A 122 -11.65 7.84 2.23
CA ALA A 122 -12.68 8.01 3.26
C ALA A 122 -14.05 7.47 2.80
N ASN A 123 -14.35 7.52 1.50
CA ASN A 123 -15.53 6.87 0.93
C ASN A 123 -15.27 5.37 0.69
N ARG A 124 -15.13 4.61 1.79
CA ARG A 124 -14.88 3.16 1.72
C ARG A 124 -15.92 2.43 0.89
N SER A 125 -17.20 2.80 1.01
CA SER A 125 -18.28 2.16 0.25
C SER A 125 -18.07 2.18 -1.27
N HIS A 126 -17.51 3.26 -1.80
CA HIS A 126 -17.16 3.35 -3.22
C HIS A 126 -16.01 2.41 -3.58
N VAL A 127 -14.92 2.45 -2.80
CA VAL A 127 -13.73 1.60 -3.01
C VAL A 127 -14.11 0.12 -2.94
N GLU A 128 -14.88 -0.27 -1.93
CA GLU A 128 -15.34 -1.64 -1.72
C GLU A 128 -16.27 -2.11 -2.84
N ALA A 129 -17.17 -1.24 -3.33
CA ALA A 129 -18.03 -1.55 -4.46
C ALA A 129 -17.23 -1.77 -5.77
N VAL A 130 -16.14 -1.04 -5.97
CA VAL A 130 -15.22 -1.28 -7.09
C VAL A 130 -14.49 -2.62 -6.91
N LEU A 131 -13.98 -2.89 -5.71
CA LEU A 131 -13.33 -4.16 -5.40
C LEU A 131 -14.29 -5.35 -5.52
N ASP A 132 -15.60 -5.18 -5.33
CA ASP A 132 -16.59 -6.23 -5.55
C ASP A 132 -16.84 -6.57 -7.02
N MET A 133 -16.48 -5.69 -7.95
CA MET A 133 -16.64 -5.95 -9.38
C MET A 133 -15.86 -7.20 -9.81
N ASP A 134 -16.41 -7.95 -10.76
CA ASP A 134 -15.80 -9.20 -11.20
C ASP A 134 -14.33 -9.00 -11.60
N ARG A 135 -13.49 -9.91 -11.10
CA ARG A 135 -12.03 -9.96 -11.31
C ARG A 135 -11.22 -8.74 -10.82
N ILE A 136 -11.79 -7.69 -10.25
CA ILE A 136 -11.00 -6.57 -9.69
C ILE A 136 -10.43 -6.99 -8.33
N GLY A 137 -9.11 -6.89 -8.16
CA GLY A 137 -8.44 -7.27 -6.89
C GLY A 137 -7.79 -6.11 -6.17
N SER A 138 -7.59 -4.98 -6.85
CA SER A 138 -6.92 -3.83 -6.30
C SER A 138 -7.50 -2.52 -6.82
N TYR A 139 -7.42 -1.49 -5.97
CA TYR A 139 -7.88 -0.14 -6.24
C TYR A 139 -6.81 0.85 -5.80
N SER A 140 -6.46 1.79 -6.67
CA SER A 140 -5.72 3.01 -6.32
C SER A 140 -6.39 4.24 -6.93
N LEU A 141 -6.08 5.43 -6.40
CA LEU A 141 -6.54 6.66 -7.05
C LEU A 141 -5.80 6.88 -8.38
N PHE A 142 -4.48 6.71 -8.36
CA PHE A 142 -3.62 6.83 -9.52
C PHE A 142 -2.88 5.52 -9.79
N LEU A 143 -2.89 5.11 -11.06
CA LEU A 143 -2.25 3.91 -11.54
C LEU A 143 -1.46 4.25 -12.80
N SER A 144 -0.15 4.03 -12.80
CA SER A 144 0.61 4.04 -14.05
C SER A 144 0.74 2.64 -14.60
N LYS A 145 0.67 2.51 -15.93
CA LYS A 145 0.90 1.25 -16.65
C LYS A 145 2.08 1.41 -17.60
N SER A 146 3.04 0.49 -17.51
CA SER A 146 4.19 0.44 -18.41
C SER A 146 4.44 -0.96 -18.97
N LYS A 147 4.98 -1.01 -20.19
CA LYS A 147 5.53 -2.23 -20.80
C LYS A 147 6.96 -2.52 -20.34
N LEU A 148 7.64 -1.52 -19.75
CA LEU A 148 8.97 -1.72 -19.17
C LEU A 148 8.85 -2.70 -17.99
N ARG A 149 9.67 -3.75 -18.01
CA ARG A 149 9.70 -4.77 -16.97
C ARG A 149 10.87 -4.53 -16.05
N PHE A 150 10.58 -4.49 -14.76
CA PHE A 150 11.60 -4.54 -13.72
C PHE A 150 11.95 -6.00 -13.41
N GLU A 151 13.03 -6.18 -12.67
CA GLU A 151 13.40 -7.50 -12.15
C GLU A 151 12.27 -8.04 -11.26
N ASP A 152 11.82 -9.25 -11.54
CA ASP A 152 10.72 -9.89 -10.82
C ASP A 152 11.18 -10.41 -9.45
N GLN A 153 11.24 -9.50 -8.48
CA GLN A 153 11.60 -9.83 -7.10
C GLN A 153 10.52 -10.69 -6.41
N LEU A 154 9.26 -10.53 -6.81
CA LEU A 154 8.12 -11.24 -6.21
C LEU A 154 8.22 -12.76 -6.39
N SER A 155 8.62 -13.23 -7.58
CA SER A 155 8.82 -14.67 -7.85
C SER A 155 9.84 -15.32 -6.92
N GLY A 156 10.78 -14.54 -6.38
CA GLY A 156 11.73 -15.02 -5.38
C GLY A 156 11.06 -15.45 -4.08
N TYR A 157 9.96 -14.78 -3.71
CA TYR A 157 9.27 -14.95 -2.43
C TYR A 157 7.99 -15.76 -2.51
N PHE A 158 7.27 -15.73 -3.63
CA PHE A 158 5.99 -16.42 -3.78
C PHE A 158 5.86 -17.05 -5.18
N PRO A 159 5.44 -18.31 -5.30
CA PRO A 159 5.22 -18.93 -6.60
C PRO A 159 3.94 -18.38 -7.24
N PHE A 160 4.04 -17.83 -8.44
CA PHE A 160 2.88 -17.31 -9.17
C PHE A 160 2.63 -18.12 -10.43
N GLU A 161 1.35 -18.38 -10.72
CA GLU A 161 0.92 -19.06 -11.95
C GLU A 161 1.00 -18.13 -13.17
N ARG A 162 0.85 -16.81 -12.96
CA ARG A 162 0.89 -15.82 -14.04
C ARG A 162 2.26 -15.13 -14.12
N PRO A 163 2.82 -15.00 -15.33
CA PRO A 163 4.09 -14.33 -15.52
C PRO A 163 3.93 -12.81 -15.42
N TYR A 164 5.03 -12.11 -15.16
CA TYR A 164 5.08 -10.66 -15.04
C TYR A 164 5.03 -9.98 -16.43
N PHE A 165 3.83 -9.65 -16.92
CA PHE A 165 3.64 -9.14 -18.29
C PHE A 165 3.81 -7.61 -18.41
N PHE A 166 3.29 -6.87 -17.44
CA PHE A 166 3.27 -5.39 -17.39
C PHE A 166 3.68 -4.94 -15.99
N THR A 167 4.22 -3.73 -15.90
CA THR A 167 4.43 -3.04 -14.62
C THR A 167 3.27 -2.07 -14.39
N TYR A 168 2.68 -2.15 -13.20
CA TYR A 168 1.71 -1.21 -12.67
C TYR A 168 2.38 -0.48 -11.51
N LEU A 169 2.43 0.84 -11.57
CA LEU A 169 2.95 1.65 -10.48
C LEU A 169 1.79 2.31 -9.75
N TYR A 170 1.70 2.03 -8.46
CA TYR A 170 0.70 2.58 -7.56
C TYR A 170 1.32 3.79 -6.88
N PHE A 171 0.86 4.98 -7.28
CA PHE A 171 1.43 6.21 -6.76
C PHE A 171 1.09 6.41 -5.29
N HIS A 172 2.07 6.93 -4.54
CA HIS A 172 1.95 7.32 -3.13
C HIS A 172 1.46 6.22 -2.19
N THR A 173 1.57 4.95 -2.59
CA THR A 173 1.31 3.75 -1.75
C THR A 173 0.07 3.84 -0.86
N ILE A 174 -1.00 4.46 -1.40
CA ILE A 174 -2.34 4.48 -0.80
C ILE A 174 -3.24 3.71 -1.76
N TYR A 175 -3.59 2.50 -1.38
CA TYR A 175 -4.41 1.60 -2.19
C TYR A 175 -5.14 0.57 -1.33
N ALA A 176 -6.17 -0.05 -1.91
CA ALA A 176 -6.97 -1.07 -1.27
C ALA A 176 -6.98 -2.34 -2.10
N PHE A 177 -7.09 -3.49 -1.42
CA PHE A 177 -7.13 -4.81 -2.05
C PHE A 177 -8.32 -5.61 -1.54
N ARG A 178 -8.77 -6.55 -2.37
CA ARG A 178 -9.46 -7.74 -1.84
C ARG A 178 -8.52 -8.44 -0.87
N ALA A 179 -9.03 -8.84 0.29
CA ALA A 179 -8.18 -9.42 1.33
C ALA A 179 -7.60 -10.77 0.90
N GLN A 180 -8.40 -11.66 0.29
CA GLN A 180 -7.96 -13.01 -0.05
C GLN A 180 -6.59 -13.07 -0.76
N PRO A 181 -6.35 -12.37 -1.89
CA PRO A 181 -5.04 -12.42 -2.55
C PRO A 181 -3.90 -11.80 -1.73
N VAL A 182 -4.18 -10.87 -0.81
CA VAL A 182 -3.16 -10.37 0.13
C VAL A 182 -2.82 -11.46 1.14
N LEU A 183 -3.83 -12.11 1.72
CA LEU A 183 -3.67 -13.17 2.70
C LEU A 183 -2.95 -14.37 2.09
N ASP A 184 -3.32 -14.79 0.88
CA ASP A 184 -2.67 -15.86 0.14
C ASP A 184 -1.16 -15.58 -0.03
N PHE A 185 -0.81 -14.35 -0.41
CA PHE A 185 0.60 -13.93 -0.48
C PHE A 185 1.26 -13.94 0.91
N VAL A 186 0.66 -13.30 1.91
CA VAL A 186 1.25 -13.12 3.25
C VAL A 186 1.47 -14.46 3.96
N TYR A 187 0.55 -15.41 3.81
CA TYR A 187 0.63 -16.74 4.41
C TYR A 187 1.41 -17.75 3.57
N GLY A 188 1.41 -17.60 2.24
CA GLY A 188 2.08 -18.53 1.33
C GLY A 188 3.48 -18.11 0.90
N CYS A 189 3.92 -16.87 1.18
CA CYS A 189 5.25 -16.44 0.79
C CYS A 189 6.32 -17.01 1.72
N LYS A 190 7.52 -17.16 1.16
CA LYS A 190 8.72 -17.61 1.85
C LYS A 190 9.05 -16.71 3.04
N ALA A 191 9.51 -17.31 4.13
CA ALA A 191 9.83 -16.58 5.37
C ALA A 191 10.88 -15.48 5.16
N GLU A 192 11.74 -15.65 4.16
CA GLU A 192 12.74 -14.72 3.68
C GLU A 192 12.14 -13.35 3.34
N PHE A 193 10.91 -13.29 2.82
CA PHE A 193 10.22 -12.02 2.58
C PHE A 193 10.12 -11.16 3.84
N PHE A 194 10.05 -11.76 5.03
CA PHE A 194 9.95 -11.03 6.30
C PHE A 194 11.28 -10.95 7.08
N ARG A 195 12.32 -11.62 6.58
CA ARG A 195 13.63 -11.75 7.26
C ARG A 195 14.79 -11.17 6.47
N THR A 196 14.54 -10.73 5.24
CA THR A 196 15.57 -10.16 4.37
C THR A 196 15.17 -8.75 3.95
N ASN A 197 16.19 -7.90 3.84
CA ASN A 197 16.02 -6.55 3.35
C ASN A 197 15.68 -6.61 1.85
N LEU A 198 14.56 -6.02 1.43
CA LEU A 198 14.10 -6.05 0.03
C LEU A 198 15.06 -5.33 -0.93
N LYS A 199 15.98 -4.49 -0.42
CA LYS A 199 16.93 -3.66 -1.17
C LYS A 199 16.30 -2.73 -2.21
N ASP A 200 14.98 -2.68 -2.29
CA ASP A 200 14.23 -1.80 -3.17
C ASP A 200 13.26 -0.94 -2.38
N ARG A 201 13.49 0.37 -2.43
CA ARG A 201 12.67 1.34 -1.71
C ARG A 201 11.27 1.53 -2.32
N TYR A 202 11.05 1.10 -3.56
CA TYR A 202 9.80 1.24 -4.31
C TYR A 202 9.03 -0.08 -4.42
N PHE A 203 9.42 -1.10 -3.65
CA PHE A 203 8.81 -2.43 -3.73
C PHE A 203 7.29 -2.40 -3.54
N PHE A 204 6.78 -1.54 -2.65
CA PHE A 204 5.34 -1.50 -2.34
C PHE A 204 4.54 -0.63 -3.31
N GLU A 205 5.17 0.32 -3.99
CA GLU A 205 4.57 1.08 -5.09
C GLU A 205 4.52 0.24 -6.37
N ARG A 206 5.59 -0.54 -6.59
CA ARG A 206 5.87 -1.20 -7.86
C ARG A 206 5.52 -2.67 -7.82
N ASP A 207 6.19 -3.47 -6.99
CA ASP A 207 6.13 -4.94 -7.09
C ASP A 207 4.96 -5.52 -6.30
N PHE A 208 4.80 -5.19 -5.01
CA PHE A 208 3.79 -5.78 -4.13
C PHE A 208 2.36 -5.80 -4.71
N PRO A 209 1.85 -4.74 -5.36
CA PRO A 209 0.52 -4.76 -5.96
C PRO A 209 0.36 -5.82 -7.07
N HIS A 210 1.45 -6.23 -7.72
CA HIS A 210 1.41 -7.33 -8.69
C HIS A 210 1.21 -8.70 -8.06
N ALA A 211 1.44 -8.88 -6.76
CA ALA A 211 1.08 -10.12 -6.09
C ALA A 211 -0.40 -10.43 -6.32
N ILE A 212 -1.25 -9.40 -6.31
CA ILE A 212 -2.69 -9.51 -6.53
C ILE A 212 -3.01 -9.84 -7.99
N TRP A 213 -2.39 -9.11 -8.91
CA TRP A 213 -2.62 -9.32 -10.35
C TRP A 213 -2.18 -10.72 -10.81
N ARG A 214 -1.03 -11.18 -10.31
CA ARG A 214 -0.46 -12.48 -10.67
C ARG A 214 -1.22 -13.67 -10.10
N GLN A 215 -2.11 -13.44 -9.13
CA GLN A 215 -3.00 -14.43 -8.57
C GLN A 215 -4.36 -14.55 -9.27
N GLY A 216 -4.67 -13.70 -10.26
CA GLY A 216 -5.98 -13.81 -10.91
C GLY A 216 -6.64 -12.51 -11.30
N TYR A 217 -6.30 -11.46 -10.56
CA TYR A 217 -7.11 -10.26 -10.48
C TYR A 217 -6.60 -9.15 -11.40
N ALA A 218 -7.46 -8.17 -11.69
CA ALA A 218 -7.12 -6.97 -12.44
C ALA A 218 -7.01 -5.77 -11.48
N PRO A 219 -6.12 -4.82 -11.78
CA PRO A 219 -6.06 -3.56 -11.06
C PRO A 219 -7.11 -2.57 -11.55
N PHE A 220 -7.54 -1.69 -10.66
CA PHE A 220 -8.38 -0.53 -10.97
C PHE A 220 -7.71 0.76 -10.49
N GLY A 221 -7.78 1.79 -11.32
CA GLY A 221 -7.36 3.15 -10.98
C GLY A 221 -8.39 4.17 -11.47
N ASP A 222 -8.76 5.14 -10.64
CA ASP A 222 -9.62 6.26 -11.08
C ASP A 222 -8.93 7.08 -12.20
N PHE A 223 -7.61 7.23 -12.07
CA PHE A 223 -6.77 7.91 -13.04
C PHE A 223 -5.65 6.98 -13.50
N ILE A 224 -5.66 6.62 -14.79
CA ILE A 224 -4.67 5.73 -15.39
C ILE A 224 -3.73 6.51 -16.30
N VAL A 225 -2.44 6.51 -15.97
CA VAL A 225 -1.40 7.16 -16.77
C VAL A 225 -0.65 6.09 -17.58
N ASN A 226 -0.59 6.24 -18.90
CA ASN A 226 0.21 5.34 -19.76
C ASN A 226 1.65 5.86 -19.81
N TRP A 227 2.58 5.13 -19.18
CA TRP A 227 3.97 5.54 -19.09
C TRP A 227 4.84 4.76 -20.08
N ASN A 228 5.19 5.39 -21.21
CA ASN A 228 5.97 4.76 -22.27
C ASN A 228 7.48 5.11 -22.25
N ASP A 229 7.92 6.18 -21.55
CA ASP A 229 9.25 6.78 -21.79
C ASP A 229 10.21 6.85 -20.58
N GLY A 230 10.15 5.88 -19.66
CA GLY A 230 11.13 5.73 -18.57
C GLY A 230 10.96 6.70 -17.38
N PHE A 231 11.47 6.31 -16.20
CA PHE A 231 11.35 7.08 -14.96
C PHE A 231 12.14 8.41 -15.08
N PRO A 232 11.53 9.60 -14.97
CA PRO A 232 12.27 10.83 -14.80
C PRO A 232 12.72 10.90 -13.36
N ALA A 233 13.91 11.42 -13.12
CA ALA A 233 14.42 11.69 -11.78
C ALA A 233 13.73 12.92 -11.11
N GLY A 234 12.46 13.19 -11.40
CA GLY A 234 11.71 14.37 -10.97
C GLY A 234 10.23 14.10 -10.72
N GLU A 235 9.60 14.95 -9.91
CA GLU A 235 8.20 14.86 -9.50
C GLU A 235 7.24 14.89 -10.69
N VAL A 236 6.25 14.00 -10.69
CA VAL A 236 5.17 13.97 -11.68
C VAL A 236 4.30 15.21 -11.49
N ASP A 237 4.21 16.07 -12.51
CA ASP A 237 3.26 17.18 -12.52
C ASP A 237 1.86 16.62 -12.81
N LEU A 238 1.10 16.41 -11.74
CA LEU A 238 -0.27 15.90 -11.79
C LEU A 238 -1.23 16.78 -12.60
N ASN A 239 -0.87 18.01 -12.99
CA ASN A 239 -1.75 18.88 -13.77
C ASN A 239 -1.64 18.70 -15.28
N SER A 240 -0.53 18.14 -15.78
CA SER A 240 -0.24 18.10 -17.24
C SER A 240 -0.28 16.69 -17.85
N ASP A 241 -0.10 15.63 -17.05
CA ASP A 241 0.08 14.26 -17.57
C ASP A 241 -1.10 13.28 -17.33
N ILE A 242 -2.23 13.76 -16.77
CA ILE A 242 -3.40 12.90 -16.54
C ILE A 242 -4.19 12.73 -17.85
N ALA A 243 -3.93 11.65 -18.58
CA ALA A 243 -4.94 11.08 -19.47
C ALA A 243 -6.06 10.47 -18.61
N VAL A 244 -7.17 11.20 -18.43
CA VAL A 244 -8.32 10.73 -17.66
C VAL A 244 -8.96 9.53 -18.40
N TYR A 245 -8.62 8.32 -17.99
CA TYR A 245 -9.31 7.10 -18.42
C TYR A 245 -10.40 6.75 -17.40
N LEU A 246 -11.62 7.27 -17.63
CA LEU A 246 -12.78 6.91 -16.82
C LEU A 246 -13.17 5.46 -17.08
N GLY A 247 -12.90 4.60 -16.09
CA GLY A 247 -13.71 3.44 -15.73
C GLY A 247 -14.17 2.52 -16.87
N ARG A 248 -13.26 1.68 -17.38
CA ARG A 248 -13.64 0.34 -17.86
C ARG A 248 -12.68 -0.68 -17.26
N PRO A 249 -13.16 -1.86 -16.83
CA PRO A 249 -12.29 -2.99 -16.55
C PRO A 249 -11.40 -3.21 -17.78
N LEU A 250 -10.09 -3.33 -17.59
CA LEU A 250 -9.18 -3.68 -18.68
C LEU A 250 -9.62 -5.04 -19.22
N ASP A 251 -10.26 -5.04 -20.41
CA ASP A 251 -10.78 -6.24 -21.05
C ASP A 251 -9.60 -7.08 -21.57
N PHE A 252 -9.09 -7.97 -20.73
CA PHE A 252 -7.99 -8.87 -21.08
C PHE A 252 -8.53 -10.14 -21.73
N ARG A 253 -8.77 -10.09 -23.04
CA ARG A 253 -8.77 -11.32 -23.85
C ARG A 253 -7.33 -11.76 -24.04
N ILE A 254 -6.88 -12.72 -23.23
CA ILE A 254 -5.67 -13.49 -23.51
C ILE A 254 -5.95 -14.25 -24.81
N ARG A 255 -5.25 -13.88 -25.89
CA ARG A 255 -5.14 -14.72 -27.09
C ARG A 255 -3.92 -15.60 -26.94
#